data_AF-A0A6L9LDL2-F1
#
_entry.id   AF-A0A6L9LDL2-F1
#
_cell.length_a   1.000
_cell.length_b   1.000
_cell.length_c   1.000
_cell.angle_alpha   90.00
_cell.angle_beta   90.00
_cell.angle_gamma   90.00
#
_symmetry.space_group_name_H-M   'P 1'
#
loop_
_entity.id
_entity.type
_entity.pdbx_description
1 polymer ?
#
loop_
_entity_poly.entity_id
_entity_poly.type
_entity_poly.pdbx_seq_one_letter_code
_entity_poly.pdbx_strand_id
1 'polypeptide(L)' 'MKTPTKKRKQKRDQKIYAELLKLKALPGSMPTACELAVAKKYGVSRSTIYNIAKRIGGISKLASV' A
#
# COMPACT_ATOMS: atom_id res chain seq x y z
N MET A 1 15.39 -7.74 18.56
CA MET A 1 15.31 -8.48 17.26
C MET A 1 13.86 -8.62 16.81
N LYS A 2 13.53 -8.42 15.53
CA LYS A 2 12.19 -8.72 15.00
C LYS A 2 12.02 -10.23 14.80
N THR A 3 10.87 -10.77 15.25
CA THR A 3 10.50 -12.17 15.02
C THR A 3 10.40 -12.47 13.51
N PRO A 4 10.66 -13.72 13.08
CA PRO A 4 10.62 -14.10 11.66
C PRO A 4 9.25 -13.83 11.00
N THR A 5 8.16 -13.96 11.77
CA THR A 5 6.79 -13.62 11.35
C THR A 5 6.62 -12.13 11.05
N LYS A 6 7.17 -11.25 11.92
CA LYS A 6 7.15 -9.79 11.71
C LYS A 6 7.95 -9.39 10.46
N LYS A 7 9.09 -10.05 10.19
CA LYS A 7 9.90 -9.80 8.98
C LYS A 7 9.16 -10.17 7.69
N ARG A 8 8.47 -11.32 7.66
CA ARG A 8 7.68 -11.77 6.50
C ARG A 8 6.53 -10.80 6.20
N LYS A 9 5.80 -10.37 7.24
CA LYS A 9 4.74 -9.36 7.10
C LYS A 9 5.27 -8.04 6.53
N GLN A 10 6.37 -7.53 7.09
CA GLN A 10 6.96 -6.27 6.64
C GLN A 10 7.38 -6.32 5.16
N LYS A 11 7.96 -7.44 4.69
CA LYS A 11 8.30 -7.63 3.28
C LYS A 11 7.05 -7.63 2.38
N ARG A 12 5.95 -8.27 2.82
CA ARG A 12 4.68 -8.24 2.07
C ARG A 12 4.12 -6.81 2.00
N ASP A 13 4.06 -6.12 3.12
CA ASP A 13 3.52 -4.75 3.21
C ASP A 13 4.32 -3.78 2.32
N GLN A 14 5.66 -3.91 2.28
CA GLN A 14 6.53 -3.14 1.39
C GLN A 14 6.25 -3.40 -0.10
N LYS A 15 6.03 -4.66 -0.49
CA LYS A 15 5.68 -5.00 -1.89
C LYS A 15 4.34 -4.37 -2.30
N ILE A 16 3.33 -4.49 -1.43
CA ILE A 16 2.00 -3.91 -1.66
C ILE A 16 2.11 -2.39 -1.84
N TYR A 17 2.85 -1.71 -0.97
CA TYR A 17 3.05 -0.26 -1.05
C TYR A 17 3.80 0.18 -2.31
N ALA A 18 4.87 -0.54 -2.69
CA ALA A 18 5.63 -0.25 -3.89
C ALA A 18 4.78 -0.37 -5.17
N GLU A 19 3.91 -1.38 -5.25
CA GLU A 19 2.97 -1.51 -6.37
C GLU A 19 1.93 -0.41 -6.40
N LEU A 20 1.39 -0.04 -5.24
CA LEU A 20 0.44 1.06 -5.14
C LEU A 20 1.07 2.39 -5.62
N LEU A 21 2.32 2.66 -5.25
CA LEU A 21 3.05 3.82 -5.74
C LEU A 21 3.26 3.78 -7.25
N LYS A 22 3.62 2.63 -7.82
CA LYS A 22 3.77 2.47 -9.28
C LYS A 22 2.48 2.79 -10.02
N LEU A 23 1.34 2.32 -9.50
CA LEU A 23 0.03 2.59 -10.11
C LEU A 23 -0.38 4.05 -9.97
N LYS A 24 -0.14 4.67 -8.80
CA LYS A 24 -0.43 6.10 -8.58
C LYS A 24 0.50 7.05 -9.35
N ALA A 25 1.69 6.58 -9.75
CA ALA A 25 2.62 7.36 -10.55
C ALA A 25 2.19 7.48 -12.03
N LEU A 26 1.21 6.68 -12.48
CA LEU A 26 0.71 6.76 -13.85
C LEU A 26 -0.17 8.00 -14.03
N PRO A 27 0.03 8.80 -15.10
CA PRO A 27 -0.81 9.96 -15.39
C PRO A 27 -2.25 9.51 -15.67
N GLY A 28 -3.23 10.22 -15.11
CA GLY A 28 -4.65 9.88 -15.23
C GLY A 28 -5.13 8.73 -14.32
N SER A 29 -4.26 8.21 -13.45
CA SER A 29 -4.65 7.16 -12.50
C SER A 29 -5.53 7.70 -11.38
N MET A 30 -6.71 7.10 -11.18
CA MET A 30 -7.55 7.43 -10.03
C MET A 30 -7.05 6.68 -8.78
N PRO A 31 -6.80 7.36 -7.65
CA PRO A 31 -6.30 6.74 -6.43
C PRO A 31 -7.15 5.55 -5.94
N THR A 32 -8.47 5.67 -6.08
CA THR A 32 -9.45 4.64 -5.72
C THR A 32 -9.35 3.41 -6.60
N ALA A 33 -9.16 3.57 -7.91
CA ALA A 33 -8.96 2.49 -8.85
C ALA A 33 -7.63 1.75 -8.60
N CYS A 34 -6.56 2.48 -8.31
CA CYS A 34 -5.27 1.91 -7.93
C CYS A 34 -5.39 1.06 -6.66
N GLU A 35 -6.07 1.57 -5.62
CA GLU A 35 -6.31 0.83 -4.38
C GLU A 35 -7.11 -0.45 -4.63
N LEU A 36 -8.15 -0.41 -5.46
CA LEU A 36 -8.95 -1.59 -5.80
C LEU A 36 -8.16 -2.63 -6.60
N ALA A 37 -7.31 -2.21 -7.53
CA ALA A 37 -6.46 -3.11 -8.30
C ALA A 37 -5.46 -3.85 -7.40
N VAL A 38 -4.80 -3.13 -6.49
CA VAL A 38 -3.87 -3.71 -5.51
C VAL A 38 -4.61 -4.61 -4.52
N ALA A 39 -5.80 -4.21 -4.07
CA ALA A 39 -6.63 -5.01 -3.15
C ALA A 39 -6.96 -6.38 -3.73
N LYS A 40 -7.45 -6.39 -4.99
CA LYS A 40 -7.77 -7.62 -5.72
C LYS A 40 -6.54 -8.50 -5.92
N LYS A 41 -5.42 -7.91 -6.36
CA LYS A 41 -4.19 -8.66 -6.65
C LYS A 41 -3.59 -9.35 -5.42
N TYR A 42 -3.64 -8.70 -4.26
CA TYR A 42 -3.04 -9.21 -3.02
C TYR A 42 -4.03 -9.90 -2.07
N GLY A 43 -5.30 -9.96 -2.43
CA GLY A 43 -6.37 -10.52 -1.59
C GLY A 43 -6.47 -9.82 -0.24
N VAL A 44 -6.42 -8.49 -0.23
CA VAL A 44 -6.48 -7.67 0.99
C VAL A 44 -7.59 -6.64 0.93
N SER A 45 -8.13 -6.28 2.08
CA SER A 45 -9.13 -5.21 2.16
C SER A 45 -8.52 -3.84 1.83
N ARG A 46 -9.36 -2.92 1.38
CA ARG A 46 -8.97 -1.53 1.14
C ARG A 46 -8.46 -0.84 2.42
N SER A 47 -9.04 -1.16 3.57
CA SER A 47 -8.56 -0.71 4.89
C SER A 47 -7.15 -1.21 5.23
N THR A 48 -6.80 -2.43 4.80
CA THR A 48 -5.44 -2.96 4.96
C THR A 48 -4.44 -2.16 4.13
N ILE A 49 -4.79 -1.80 2.90
CA ILE A 49 -3.97 -0.94 2.04
C ILE A 49 -3.78 0.44 2.66
N TYR A 50 -4.85 1.05 3.16
CA TYR A 50 -4.78 2.33 3.86
C TYR A 50 -3.82 2.26 5.06
N ASN A 51 -3.94 1.21 5.89
CA ASN A 51 -3.06 1.02 7.04
C ASN A 51 -1.59 0.79 6.64
N ILE A 52 -1.34 0.07 5.54
CA ILE A 52 0.00 -0.12 4.99
C ILE A 52 0.57 1.21 4.50
N ALA A 53 -0.20 1.96 3.71
CA ALA A 53 0.21 3.26 3.20
C ALA A 53 0.45 4.27 4.33
N LYS A 54 -0.41 4.31 5.36
CA LYS A 54 -0.23 5.15 6.55
C LYS A 54 1.02 4.77 7.34
N ARG A 55 1.29 3.47 7.49
CA ARG A 55 2.45 2.96 8.25
C ARG A 55 3.77 3.13 7.51
N ILE A 56 3.79 2.99 6.17
CA ILE A 56 5.02 3.03 5.37
C ILE A 56 5.28 4.43 4.77
N GLY A 57 4.26 5.08 4.23
CA GLY A 57 4.36 6.40 3.60
C GLY A 57 4.33 7.59 4.56
N GLY A 58 3.99 7.34 5.84
CA GLY A 58 3.77 8.40 6.84
C GLY A 58 2.40 9.06 6.69
N ILE A 59 1.90 9.63 7.79
CA ILE A 59 0.57 10.25 7.90
C ILE A 59 0.41 11.46 6.96
N SER A 60 1.51 12.12 6.60
CA SER A 60 1.54 13.42 5.92
C SER A 60 1.34 13.40 4.40
N LYS A 61 1.51 12.25 3.71
CA LYS A 61 1.52 12.21 2.23
C LYS A 61 0.19 11.78 1.58
N LEU A 62 -0.80 11.44 2.40
CA LEU A 62 -2.15 11.04 1.95
C LEU A 62 -3.14 12.22 1.90
N ALA A 63 -2.81 13.36 2.52
CA ALA A 63 -3.66 14.53 2.64
C ALA A 63 -3.32 15.66 1.65
N SER A 64 -2.40 15.44 0.71
CA SER A 64 -1.90 16.47 -0.22
C SER A 64 -2.40 16.28 -1.66
N VAL A 65 -3.58 15.69 -1.84
CA VAL A 65 -4.30 15.65 -3.13
C VAL A 65 -5.63 16.36 -2.96
#